data_AF-A0A6M3K7F2-F1
#
_entry.id   AF-A0A6M3K7F2-F1
#
_cell.length_a   1.000
_cell.length_b   1.000
_cell.length_c   1.000
_cell.angle_alpha   90.00
_cell.angle_beta   90.00
_cell.angle_gamma   90.00
#
_symmetry.space_group_name_H-M   'P 1'
#
loop_
_entity.id
_entity.type
_entity.pdbx_description
1 polymer ?
#
loop_
_entity_poly.entity_id
_entity_poly.type
_entity_poly.pdbx_seq_one_letter_code
_entity_poly.pdbx_strand_id
1 'polypeptide(L)'
;MAVEHMDSITLVAGEELEPYRRVKYHSTAGQVVYADATDADNWIGITQPSEDGEVASGGQVNVKLRGASRTLKVEAGAAVTANANLYPEDDGKVSDDAGTVMIGLAAGTDTAGAAGTIIEMHPHRFGTDLDNHGHTAGADGGKLTSPAIVTALVDTNAAEWIKVGATASAVNELTIHNAATGTKPKIAATGEADNGIIFENDQTEEMLILASAASSVNEVTVTSAATGVAPSIKSSGADTHVTLELGCKGTTSVVQATAPLVHKATQTAVTDTATITIAQLLTKVLDGTPTAAATYTLPTAAALVAGITNCKVGDSFDFAINNKSAGANTITVAAGSGGTADGTLTVAQNVIRAFKIIVTNVTGSAEAYYVYGIGA
;
A
#
# COMPACT_ATOMS: atom_id res chain seq x y z
N MET A 1 15.91 72.92 0.72
CA MET A 1 14.59 72.29 0.52
C MET A 1 14.84 70.99 -0.21
N ALA A 2 14.72 69.84 0.46
CA ALA A 2 14.78 68.55 -0.22
C ALA A 2 13.47 68.41 -1.00
N VAL A 3 13.54 68.37 -2.32
CA VAL A 3 12.39 67.97 -3.14
C VAL A 3 12.29 66.46 -2.96
N GLU A 4 11.40 66.02 -2.07
CA GLU A 4 11.03 64.61 -2.00
C GLU A 4 10.27 64.26 -3.27
N HIS A 5 10.98 63.76 -4.27
CA HIS A 5 10.37 62.85 -5.21
C HIS A 5 10.13 61.57 -4.43
N MET A 6 8.87 61.13 -4.32
CA MET A 6 8.44 60.04 -3.43
C MET A 6 9.18 58.69 -3.62
N ASP A 7 10.04 58.57 -4.64
CA ASP A 7 10.85 57.40 -4.98
C ASP A 7 12.38 57.65 -4.96
N SER A 8 12.84 58.87 -4.70
CA SER A 8 14.28 59.22 -4.73
C SER A 8 14.64 60.34 -3.76
N ILE A 9 15.82 60.25 -3.16
CA ILE A 9 16.37 61.24 -2.23
C ILE A 9 17.75 61.70 -2.70
N THR A 10 18.05 62.99 -2.54
CA THR A 10 19.40 63.53 -2.76
C THR A 10 20.17 63.54 -1.44
N LEU A 11 21.32 62.88 -1.42
CA LEU A 11 22.19 62.73 -0.25
C LEU A 11 23.62 63.17 -0.59
N VAL A 12 24.47 63.29 0.43
CA VAL A 12 25.88 63.63 0.24
C VAL A 12 26.70 62.35 0.13
N ALA A 13 27.51 62.23 -0.93
CA ALA A 13 28.41 61.10 -1.12
C ALA A 13 29.54 61.12 -0.06
N GLY A 14 29.81 59.98 0.58
CA GLY A 14 30.91 59.79 1.55
C GLY A 14 32.19 59.28 0.91
N GLU A 15 32.09 58.84 -0.34
CA GLU A 15 33.17 58.35 -1.19
C GLU A 15 32.82 58.61 -2.66
N GLU A 16 33.63 58.11 -3.60
CA GLU A 16 33.33 58.18 -5.03
C GLU A 16 32.26 57.13 -5.39
N LEU A 17 31.09 57.60 -5.83
CA LEU A 17 29.93 56.78 -6.07
C LEU A 17 29.54 56.74 -7.55
N GLU A 18 29.69 55.55 -8.13
CA GLU A 18 29.26 55.20 -9.48
C GLU A 18 27.74 55.04 -9.56
N PRO A 19 27.12 55.25 -10.73
CA PRO A 19 25.68 55.08 -10.90
C PRO A 19 25.27 53.60 -10.86
N TYR A 20 24.00 53.35 -10.55
CA TYR A 20 23.41 52.01 -10.52
C TYR A 20 24.00 51.05 -9.49
N ARG A 21 24.60 51.56 -8.42
CA ARG A 21 25.14 50.76 -7.32
C ARG A 21 24.38 50.96 -6.01
N ARG A 22 24.34 49.92 -5.19
CA ARG A 22 23.68 49.91 -3.88
C ARG A 22 24.46 50.76 -2.90
N VAL A 23 23.74 51.58 -2.15
CA VAL A 23 24.31 52.43 -1.10
C VAL A 23 23.59 52.25 0.22
N LYS A 24 24.30 52.48 1.31
CA LYS A 24 23.80 52.52 2.69
C LYS A 24 24.02 53.91 3.30
N TYR A 25 23.25 54.22 4.33
CA TYR A 25 23.46 55.45 5.10
C TYR A 25 24.58 55.25 6.12
N HIS A 26 25.61 56.10 6.08
CA HIS A 26 26.68 56.12 7.07
C HIS A 26 26.32 57.10 8.20
N SER A 27 25.61 56.59 9.22
CA SER A 27 24.96 57.36 10.28
C SER A 27 25.87 58.31 11.05
N THR A 28 27.17 58.00 11.15
CA THR A 28 28.16 58.81 11.87
C THR A 28 28.63 60.03 11.08
N ALA A 29 28.60 59.98 9.75
CA ALA A 29 29.09 61.05 8.87
C ALA A 29 27.97 61.82 8.15
N GLY A 30 26.72 61.33 8.22
CA GLY A 30 25.58 61.93 7.54
C GLY A 30 25.65 61.80 6.00
N GLN A 31 26.43 60.85 5.51
CA GLN A 31 26.74 60.62 4.10
C GLN A 31 26.26 59.22 3.66
N VAL A 32 26.29 58.97 2.35
CA VAL A 32 26.06 57.64 1.77
C VAL A 32 27.35 57.03 1.24
N VAL A 33 27.50 55.73 1.43
CA VAL A 33 28.63 54.89 0.98
C VAL A 33 28.07 53.62 0.36
N TYR A 34 28.88 52.85 -0.36
CA TYR A 34 28.49 51.56 -0.91
C TYR A 34 27.97 50.61 0.18
N ALA A 35 26.97 49.83 -0.21
CA ALA A 35 26.50 48.71 0.59
C ALA A 35 27.18 47.44 0.06
N ASP A 36 28.16 46.92 0.79
CA ASP A 36 29.00 45.81 0.35
C ASP A 36 28.27 44.46 0.45
N ALA A 37 28.97 43.36 0.17
CA ALA A 37 28.40 42.01 0.19
C ALA A 37 27.74 41.65 1.53
N THR A 38 28.25 42.21 2.64
CA THR A 38 27.74 41.94 4.00
C THR A 38 26.56 42.84 4.42
N ASP A 39 26.22 43.87 3.64
CA ASP A 39 25.19 44.86 3.97
C ASP A 39 23.82 44.57 3.31
N ALA A 40 23.48 43.29 3.14
CA ALA A 40 22.27 42.84 2.44
C ALA A 40 20.97 43.52 2.94
N ASP A 41 20.85 43.75 4.24
CA ASP A 41 19.67 44.36 4.87
C ASP A 41 19.79 45.89 5.09
N ASN A 42 21.01 46.42 4.99
CA ASN A 42 21.36 47.78 5.43
C ASN A 42 21.54 48.78 4.27
N TRP A 43 21.14 48.43 3.05
CA TRP A 43 21.13 49.35 1.92
C TRP A 43 19.83 50.17 1.89
N ILE A 44 19.90 51.41 1.39
CA ILE A 44 18.78 52.36 1.34
C ILE A 44 18.23 52.58 -0.07
N GLY A 45 19.04 52.31 -1.09
CA GLY A 45 18.65 52.51 -2.48
C GLY A 45 19.83 52.38 -3.45
N ILE A 46 19.60 52.80 -4.68
CA ILE A 46 20.54 52.72 -5.80
C ILE A 46 20.91 54.12 -6.29
N THR A 47 22.20 54.39 -6.45
CA THR A 47 22.69 55.63 -7.06
C THR A 47 22.14 55.80 -8.49
N GLN A 48 21.83 57.04 -8.86
CA GLN A 48 21.36 57.38 -10.19
C GLN A 48 22.47 58.11 -10.98
N PRO A 49 22.48 58.02 -12.32
CA PRO A 49 23.44 58.75 -13.14
C PRO A 49 23.39 60.26 -12.85
N SER A 50 24.57 60.84 -12.67
CA SER A 50 24.77 62.30 -12.67
C SER A 50 25.24 62.75 -14.06
N GLU A 51 25.28 64.07 -14.31
CA GLU A 51 25.77 64.63 -15.59
C GLU A 51 27.24 64.24 -15.86
N ASP A 52 28.04 64.09 -14.79
CA ASP A 52 29.47 63.76 -14.85
C ASP A 52 29.73 62.25 -14.63
N GLY A 53 28.68 61.42 -14.53
CA GLY A 53 28.79 60.00 -14.20
C GLY A 53 28.96 59.79 -12.69
N GLU A 54 30.19 59.49 -12.27
CA GLU A 54 30.61 59.27 -10.88
C GLU A 54 30.40 60.53 -10.03
N VAL A 55 29.90 60.37 -8.81
CA VAL A 55 29.79 61.47 -7.85
C VAL A 55 30.96 61.40 -6.87
N ALA A 56 31.84 62.39 -6.94
CA ALA A 56 32.97 62.51 -6.01
C ALA A 56 32.49 62.67 -4.55
N SER A 57 33.34 62.25 -3.61
CA SER A 57 33.11 62.43 -2.17
C SER A 57 32.78 63.89 -1.82
N GLY A 58 31.74 64.10 -1.02
CA GLY A 58 31.20 65.41 -0.66
C GLY A 58 30.23 66.00 -1.70
N GLY A 59 30.11 65.39 -2.87
CA GLY A 59 29.13 65.74 -3.90
C GLY A 59 27.70 65.32 -3.55
N GLN A 60 26.73 65.86 -4.28
CA GLN A 60 25.31 65.49 -4.14
C GLN A 60 24.99 64.32 -5.07
N VAL A 61 24.51 63.20 -4.50
CA VAL A 61 24.11 62.00 -5.24
C VAL A 61 22.62 61.76 -5.11
N ASN A 62 21.97 61.48 -6.23
CA ASN A 62 20.56 61.06 -6.25
C ASN A 62 20.48 59.55 -6.03
N VAL A 63 19.73 59.14 -5.02
CA VAL A 63 19.51 57.74 -4.66
C VAL A 63 18.05 57.40 -4.89
N LYS A 64 17.80 56.45 -5.80
CA LYS A 64 16.48 55.85 -5.97
C LYS A 64 16.25 54.86 -4.84
N LEU A 65 15.23 55.09 -4.04
CA LEU A 65 15.00 54.33 -2.82
C LEU A 65 14.63 52.88 -3.14
N ARG A 66 15.10 51.95 -2.30
CA ARG A 66 14.75 50.51 -2.40
C ARG A 66 13.23 50.26 -2.39
N GLY A 67 12.49 51.18 -1.77
CA GLY A 67 11.03 51.16 -1.67
C GLY A 67 10.31 51.78 -2.87
N ALA A 68 10.98 52.22 -3.93
CA ALA A 68 10.29 52.73 -5.11
C ALA A 68 9.42 51.63 -5.76
N SER A 69 8.20 51.95 -6.20
CA SER A 69 7.20 50.98 -6.71
C SER A 69 7.52 50.36 -8.09
N ARG A 70 8.79 50.27 -8.48
CA ARG A 70 9.25 49.85 -9.82
C ARG A 70 10.54 49.02 -9.72
N THR A 71 10.96 48.45 -10.85
CA THR A 71 12.31 47.89 -10.99
C THR A 71 13.39 48.94 -10.71
N LEU A 72 14.52 48.45 -10.21
CA LEU A 72 15.73 49.20 -9.95
C LEU A 72 16.81 48.72 -10.93
N LYS A 73 17.48 49.66 -11.59
CA LYS A 73 18.65 49.33 -12.42
C LYS A 73 19.85 49.16 -11.51
N VAL A 74 20.54 48.02 -11.60
CA VAL A 74 21.67 47.67 -10.76
C VAL A 74 22.83 47.16 -11.60
N GLU A 75 24.06 47.46 -11.18
CA GLU A 75 25.27 46.94 -11.82
C GLU A 75 25.59 45.52 -11.34
N ALA A 76 25.80 44.62 -12.30
CA ALA A 76 26.24 43.26 -12.03
C ALA A 76 27.75 43.21 -11.72
N GLY A 77 28.13 42.49 -10.66
CA GLY A 77 29.53 42.21 -10.30
C GLY A 77 30.11 40.99 -11.00
N ALA A 78 29.27 40.16 -11.61
CA ALA A 78 29.63 38.96 -12.35
C ALA A 78 28.61 38.68 -13.46
N ALA A 79 28.67 37.51 -14.09
CA ALA A 79 27.58 37.06 -14.95
C ALA A 79 26.29 36.87 -14.12
N VAL A 80 25.13 37.15 -14.72
CA VAL A 80 23.81 36.99 -14.10
C VAL A 80 22.86 36.35 -15.10
N THR A 81 22.23 35.26 -14.69
CA THR A 81 21.24 34.54 -15.50
C THR A 81 19.85 35.18 -15.41
N ALA A 82 19.02 35.00 -16.44
CA ALA A 82 17.66 35.54 -16.47
C ALA A 82 16.81 34.97 -15.32
N ASN A 83 16.00 35.82 -14.68
CA ASN A 83 15.20 35.48 -13.48
C ASN A 83 16.02 34.90 -12.32
N ALA A 84 17.33 35.16 -12.25
CA ALA A 84 18.13 34.73 -11.12
C ALA A 84 17.81 35.54 -9.86
N ASN A 85 17.89 34.87 -8.70
CA ASN A 85 17.96 35.56 -7.42
C ASN A 85 19.25 36.38 -7.36
N LEU A 86 19.14 37.63 -6.92
CA LEU A 86 20.26 38.56 -6.85
C LEU A 86 20.73 38.71 -5.41
N TYR A 87 22.04 38.61 -5.24
CA TYR A 87 22.75 38.72 -3.98
C TYR A 87 23.69 39.94 -4.02
N PRO A 88 23.96 40.54 -2.86
CA PRO A 88 24.85 41.69 -2.77
C PRO A 88 26.32 41.28 -2.98
N GLU A 89 27.04 42.08 -3.76
CA GLU A 89 28.49 42.04 -3.93
C GLU A 89 29.15 43.29 -3.34
N ASP A 90 30.47 43.24 -3.22
CA ASP A 90 31.28 44.41 -2.85
C ASP A 90 31.07 45.59 -3.82
N ASP A 91 31.37 46.79 -3.34
CA ASP A 91 31.18 48.05 -4.06
C ASP A 91 29.72 48.31 -4.47
N GLY A 92 28.74 47.74 -3.78
CA GLY A 92 27.33 47.97 -4.09
C GLY A 92 26.80 47.25 -5.33
N LYS A 93 27.56 46.30 -5.89
CA LYS A 93 27.13 45.50 -7.05
C LYS A 93 26.19 44.36 -6.65
N VAL A 94 25.71 43.61 -7.63
CA VAL A 94 24.90 42.40 -7.44
C VAL A 94 25.42 41.22 -8.27
N SER A 95 25.22 40.00 -7.80
CA SER A 95 25.54 38.76 -8.55
C SER A 95 24.42 37.73 -8.41
N ASP A 96 24.43 36.69 -9.23
CA ASP A 96 23.60 35.50 -9.03
C ASP A 96 24.28 34.40 -8.19
N ASP A 97 25.48 34.67 -7.67
CA ASP A 97 26.18 33.76 -6.77
C ASP A 97 25.63 33.89 -5.35
N ALA A 98 25.30 32.75 -4.74
CA ALA A 98 24.62 32.71 -3.45
C ALA A 98 25.59 32.99 -2.29
N GLY A 99 26.01 34.25 -2.15
CA GLY A 99 26.95 34.71 -1.13
C GLY A 99 26.30 35.07 0.22
N THR A 100 25.12 35.70 0.20
CA THR A 100 24.42 36.18 1.42
C THR A 100 22.88 36.19 1.26
N VAL A 101 22.16 37.15 1.84
CA VAL A 101 20.69 37.25 1.75
C VAL A 101 20.29 37.80 0.38
N MET A 102 19.30 37.18 -0.25
CA MET A 102 18.69 37.65 -1.50
C MET A 102 18.10 39.06 -1.30
N ILE A 103 18.47 39.98 -2.18
CA ILE A 103 18.01 41.38 -2.17
C ILE A 103 17.03 41.71 -3.30
N GLY A 104 16.90 40.84 -4.29
CA GLY A 104 16.02 41.05 -5.44
C GLY A 104 16.01 39.88 -6.42
N LEU A 105 15.23 40.06 -7.48
CA LEU A 105 15.13 39.13 -8.61
C LEU A 105 15.47 39.88 -9.90
N ALA A 106 16.32 39.31 -10.76
CA ALA A 106 16.55 39.85 -12.09
C ALA A 106 15.22 39.90 -12.88
N ALA A 107 14.91 41.03 -13.50
CA ALA A 107 13.60 41.27 -14.11
C ALA A 107 13.46 40.53 -15.45
N GLY A 108 12.69 39.44 -15.46
CA GLY A 108 12.29 38.77 -16.69
C GLY A 108 13.49 38.21 -17.47
N THR A 109 13.76 38.77 -18.65
CA THR A 109 14.83 38.31 -19.55
C THR A 109 16.17 39.02 -19.35
N ASP A 110 16.29 39.93 -18.39
CA ASP A 110 17.54 40.67 -18.16
C ASP A 110 18.65 39.73 -17.67
N THR A 111 19.81 39.83 -18.33
CA THR A 111 21.01 39.04 -18.05
C THR A 111 22.26 39.91 -18.10
N ALA A 112 23.31 39.47 -17.41
CA ALA A 112 24.64 40.03 -17.53
C ALA A 112 25.60 38.93 -18.00
N GLY A 113 26.35 39.17 -19.08
CA GLY A 113 27.39 38.24 -19.52
C GLY A 113 28.71 38.37 -18.74
N ALA A 114 28.90 39.50 -18.05
CA ALA A 114 30.08 39.84 -17.27
C ALA A 114 29.79 41.03 -16.33
N ALA A 115 30.74 41.29 -15.42
CA ALA A 115 30.73 42.44 -14.52
C ALA A 115 30.60 43.79 -15.26
N GLY A 116 29.99 44.78 -14.61
CA GLY A 116 29.78 46.14 -15.16
C GLY A 116 28.51 46.28 -16.01
N THR A 117 27.77 45.20 -16.27
CA THR A 117 26.52 45.25 -17.01
C THR A 117 25.38 45.75 -16.12
N ILE A 118 24.55 46.67 -16.62
CA ILE A 118 23.36 47.15 -15.89
C ILE A 118 22.17 46.26 -16.22
N ILE A 119 21.54 45.70 -15.18
CA ILE A 119 20.34 44.85 -15.27
C ILE A 119 19.18 45.48 -14.50
N GLU A 120 17.93 45.21 -14.86
CA GLU A 120 16.80 45.55 -14.01
C GLU A 120 16.55 44.48 -12.95
N MET A 121 16.33 44.94 -11.72
CA MET A 121 16.04 44.13 -10.56
C MET A 121 14.66 44.51 -10.01
N HIS A 122 13.83 43.52 -9.71
CA HIS A 122 12.72 43.69 -8.79
C HIS A 122 13.27 43.63 -7.35
N PRO A 123 13.26 44.75 -6.59
CA PRO A 123 13.72 44.70 -5.21
C PRO A 123 12.78 43.82 -4.41
N HIS A 124 13.35 42.87 -3.66
CA HIS A 124 12.54 41.99 -2.85
C HIS A 124 12.11 42.69 -1.57
N ARG A 125 10.82 42.63 -1.21
CA ARG A 125 10.29 43.15 0.06
C ARG A 125 9.94 42.06 1.08
N PHE A 126 9.99 40.78 0.70
CA PHE A 126 9.43 39.69 1.50
C PHE A 126 10.31 38.44 1.43
N GLY A 127 11.31 38.32 2.31
CA GLY A 127 12.31 37.25 2.37
C GLY A 127 11.92 35.89 1.76
N THR A 128 12.79 35.37 0.90
CA THR A 128 12.84 34.03 0.26
C THR A 128 11.59 33.40 -0.35
N ASP A 129 10.38 33.90 -0.18
CA ASP A 129 9.17 33.14 -0.52
C ASP A 129 8.37 33.78 -1.67
N LEU A 130 8.92 33.61 -2.88
CA LEU A 130 8.20 33.80 -4.14
C LEU A 130 8.07 32.43 -4.83
N ASP A 131 7.48 31.45 -4.13
CA ASP A 131 7.06 30.17 -4.74
C ASP A 131 5.85 30.40 -5.65
N ASN A 132 6.14 30.95 -6.84
CA ASN A 132 5.22 31.05 -7.96
C ASN A 132 4.97 29.63 -8.52
N HIS A 133 3.94 28.96 -8.01
CA HIS A 133 3.25 27.77 -8.59
C HIS A 133 3.91 26.39 -8.44
N GLY A 134 4.78 26.18 -7.46
CA GLY A 134 5.22 24.84 -7.11
C GLY A 134 5.96 24.86 -5.80
N HIS A 135 5.24 24.60 -4.70
CA HIS A 135 5.80 24.50 -3.35
C HIS A 135 6.92 23.46 -3.32
N THR A 136 8.14 23.89 -3.64
CA THR A 136 9.33 23.06 -3.58
C THR A 136 10.05 23.49 -2.32
N ALA A 137 9.40 23.21 -1.19
CA ALA A 137 9.94 23.17 0.15
C ALA A 137 11.12 24.13 0.43
N GLY A 138 10.82 25.32 0.97
CA GLY A 138 11.77 26.04 1.83
C GLY A 138 12.29 25.15 2.98
N ALA A 139 13.30 25.63 3.72
CA ALA A 139 14.16 24.88 4.65
C ALA A 139 13.49 23.90 5.67
N ASP A 140 12.17 23.95 5.83
CA ASP A 140 11.35 23.04 6.62
C ASP A 140 10.64 21.90 5.84
N GLY A 141 10.90 21.74 4.53
CA GLY A 141 10.48 20.55 3.78
C GLY A 141 9.06 20.58 3.18
N GLY A 142 8.42 21.76 3.06
CA GLY A 142 7.09 21.85 2.39
C GLY A 142 5.98 21.11 3.14
N LYS A 143 5.99 21.16 4.48
CA LYS A 143 5.01 20.48 5.34
C LYS A 143 3.61 21.09 5.18
N LEU A 144 2.68 20.33 4.62
CA LEU A 144 1.27 20.69 4.57
C LEU A 144 0.57 20.16 5.83
N THR A 145 0.22 21.03 6.77
CA THR A 145 -0.39 20.63 8.05
C THR A 145 -1.90 20.49 7.99
N SER A 146 -2.57 21.16 7.05
CA SER A 146 -4.02 21.05 6.83
C SER A 146 -4.40 21.41 5.37
N PRO A 147 -3.83 20.72 4.36
CA PRO A 147 -4.14 21.01 2.97
C PRO A 147 -5.59 20.64 2.63
N ALA A 148 -6.28 21.53 1.92
CA ALA A 148 -7.54 21.19 1.27
C ALA A 148 -7.26 20.56 -0.09
N ILE A 149 -7.55 19.28 -0.24
CA ILE A 149 -7.45 18.57 -1.53
C ILE A 149 -8.85 18.51 -2.14
N VAL A 150 -9.05 19.22 -3.26
CA VAL A 150 -10.38 19.42 -3.85
C VAL A 150 -10.73 18.37 -4.89
N THR A 151 -9.73 17.82 -5.60
CA THR A 151 -9.95 16.93 -6.75
C THR A 151 -9.20 15.61 -6.61
N ALA A 152 -7.87 15.65 -6.54
CA ALA A 152 -7.05 14.45 -6.53
C ALA A 152 -5.64 14.71 -5.98
N LEU A 153 -4.97 13.63 -5.61
CA LEU A 153 -3.52 13.52 -5.62
C LEU A 153 -3.11 12.96 -6.98
N VAL A 154 -2.25 13.69 -7.68
CA VAL A 154 -1.72 13.32 -9.00
C VAL A 154 -0.27 12.86 -8.89
N ASP A 155 0.15 12.03 -9.82
CA ASP A 155 1.54 11.57 -9.92
C ASP A 155 2.42 12.51 -10.74
N THR A 156 3.70 12.15 -10.89
CA THR A 156 4.68 12.95 -11.65
C THR A 156 4.32 13.11 -13.13
N ASN A 157 3.47 12.24 -13.68
CA ASN A 157 2.98 12.32 -15.05
C ASN A 157 1.58 12.96 -15.13
N ALA A 158 1.11 13.58 -14.03
CA ALA A 158 -0.21 14.17 -13.85
C ALA A 158 -1.39 13.18 -13.95
N ALA A 159 -1.15 11.87 -13.81
CA ALA A 159 -2.23 10.89 -13.69
C ALA A 159 -2.80 10.89 -12.27
N GLU A 160 -4.10 10.69 -12.11
CA GLU A 160 -4.70 10.64 -10.78
C GLU A 160 -4.32 9.35 -10.05
N TRP A 161 -3.69 9.47 -8.89
CA TRP A 161 -3.45 8.35 -7.99
C TRP A 161 -4.59 8.14 -6.99
N ILE A 162 -5.07 9.23 -6.39
CA ILE A 162 -6.21 9.20 -5.44
C ILE A 162 -7.16 10.31 -5.82
N LYS A 163 -8.43 9.98 -6.06
CA LYS A 163 -9.50 10.96 -6.25
C LYS A 163 -10.21 11.23 -4.93
N VAL A 164 -10.55 12.49 -4.68
CA VAL A 164 -11.27 12.93 -3.48
C VAL A 164 -12.62 13.50 -3.92
N GLY A 165 -13.70 12.83 -3.52
CA GLY A 165 -15.06 13.32 -3.69
C GLY A 165 -15.57 13.94 -2.40
N ALA A 166 -16.17 15.13 -2.47
CA ALA A 166 -16.78 15.76 -1.31
C ALA A 166 -18.27 15.42 -1.23
N THR A 167 -18.70 14.88 -0.10
CA THR A 167 -20.12 14.71 0.25
C THR A 167 -20.53 15.82 1.21
N ALA A 168 -21.64 16.51 0.94
CA ALA A 168 -22.11 17.58 1.81
C ALA A 168 -22.46 17.03 3.20
N SER A 169 -21.91 17.66 4.25
CA SER A 169 -22.09 17.24 5.65
C SER A 169 -21.64 15.79 5.92
N ALA A 170 -20.61 15.31 5.22
CA ALA A 170 -20.01 14.01 5.52
C ALA A 170 -19.51 13.98 6.97
N VAL A 171 -19.95 12.96 7.72
CA VAL A 171 -19.48 12.69 9.07
C VAL A 171 -18.49 11.52 9.09
N ASN A 172 -18.68 10.56 8.18
CA ASN A 172 -17.82 9.38 8.09
C ASN A 172 -16.65 9.62 7.13
N GLU A 173 -15.48 9.09 7.48
CA GLU A 173 -14.25 9.37 6.75
C GLU A 173 -13.27 8.19 6.75
N LEU A 174 -12.27 8.26 5.86
CA LEU A 174 -11.15 7.32 5.82
C LEU A 174 -9.95 7.91 6.55
N THR A 175 -9.56 7.33 7.68
CA THR A 175 -8.35 7.73 8.40
C THR A 175 -7.23 6.71 8.22
N ILE A 176 -6.08 7.19 7.74
CA ILE A 176 -4.85 6.40 7.57
C ILE A 176 -3.91 6.71 8.73
N HIS A 177 -3.53 5.68 9.48
CA HIS A 177 -2.63 5.78 10.62
C HIS A 177 -1.26 5.18 10.29
N ASN A 178 -0.19 5.90 10.64
CA ASN A 178 1.13 5.30 10.75
C ASN A 178 1.20 4.38 11.97
N ALA A 179 2.33 3.70 12.13
CA ALA A 179 2.56 2.78 13.22
C ALA A 179 4.02 2.82 13.67
N ALA A 180 4.25 2.68 14.97
CA ALA A 180 5.58 2.47 15.51
C ALA A 180 6.10 1.08 15.11
N THR A 181 7.43 0.92 15.06
CA THR A 181 8.06 -0.38 14.79
C THR A 181 7.49 -1.47 15.71
N GLY A 182 7.08 -2.60 15.11
CA GLY A 182 6.45 -3.71 15.83
C GLY A 182 4.91 -3.67 15.88
N THR A 183 4.28 -2.59 15.43
CA THR A 183 2.84 -2.48 15.22
C THR A 183 2.50 -2.31 13.73
N LYS A 184 1.25 -2.57 13.33
CA LYS A 184 0.82 -2.47 11.93
C LYS A 184 0.19 -1.10 11.67
N PRO A 185 0.47 -0.44 10.52
CA PRO A 185 -0.31 0.71 10.08
C PRO A 185 -1.77 0.31 9.86
N LYS A 186 -2.68 1.28 9.92
CA LYS A 186 -4.12 1.02 9.81
C LYS A 186 -4.79 1.92 8.79
N ILE A 187 -5.79 1.37 8.12
CA ILE A 187 -6.82 2.10 7.39
C ILE A 187 -8.11 1.90 8.19
N ALA A 188 -8.77 3.00 8.57
CA ALA A 188 -9.93 2.96 9.45
C ALA A 188 -11.08 3.79 8.89
N ALA A 189 -12.31 3.29 9.01
CA ALA A 189 -13.51 4.10 8.86
C ALA A 189 -13.76 4.81 10.20
N THR A 190 -13.61 6.13 10.24
CA THR A 190 -13.84 6.95 11.45
C THR A 190 -15.02 7.92 11.23
N GLY A 191 -15.23 8.85 12.16
CA GLY A 191 -16.37 9.78 12.16
C GLY A 191 -17.43 9.41 13.18
N GLU A 192 -18.09 8.27 12.95
CA GLU A 192 -19.13 7.71 13.84
C GLU A 192 -18.74 6.31 14.34
N ALA A 193 -19.49 5.82 15.34
CA ALA A 193 -19.30 4.49 15.89
C ALA A 193 -19.67 3.38 14.88
N ASP A 194 -18.95 2.27 14.94
CA ASP A 194 -19.27 0.99 14.27
C ASP A 194 -19.41 1.07 12.73
N ASN A 195 -18.67 1.99 12.09
CA ASN A 195 -18.61 2.07 10.62
C ASN A 195 -17.75 0.95 9.99
N GLY A 196 -18.12 0.56 8.78
CA GLY A 196 -17.40 -0.38 7.92
C GLY A 196 -16.72 0.29 6.73
N ILE A 197 -16.08 -0.52 5.87
CA ILE A 197 -15.50 -0.08 4.59
C ILE A 197 -16.09 -0.90 3.45
N ILE A 198 -16.47 -0.25 2.35
CA ILE A 198 -16.95 -0.91 1.14
C ILE A 198 -15.88 -0.77 0.06
N PHE A 199 -15.61 -1.86 -0.66
CA PHE A 199 -14.84 -1.85 -1.90
C PHE A 199 -15.80 -2.06 -3.07
N GLU A 200 -15.80 -1.11 -3.98
CA GLU A 200 -16.71 -1.05 -5.13
C GLU A 200 -15.91 -1.06 -6.44
N ASN A 201 -16.56 -1.42 -7.54
CA ASN A 201 -16.00 -1.22 -8.88
C ASN A 201 -16.31 0.18 -9.43
N ASP A 202 -15.92 0.45 -10.68
CA ASP A 202 -16.14 1.71 -11.37
C ASP A 202 -17.61 2.00 -11.72
N GLN A 203 -18.50 1.05 -11.43
CA GLN A 203 -19.94 1.14 -11.65
C GLN A 203 -20.74 1.17 -10.33
N THR A 204 -20.09 1.46 -9.19
CA THR A 204 -20.70 1.52 -7.85
C THR A 204 -21.32 0.20 -7.36
N GLU A 205 -20.87 -0.93 -7.89
CA GLU A 205 -21.31 -2.25 -7.40
C GLU A 205 -20.40 -2.72 -6.27
N GLU A 206 -20.98 -3.18 -5.15
CA GLU A 206 -20.19 -3.64 -4.02
C GLU A 206 -19.52 -4.99 -4.31
N MET A 207 -18.19 -5.03 -4.27
CA MET A 207 -17.39 -6.24 -4.45
C MET A 207 -17.07 -6.91 -3.11
N LEU A 208 -16.80 -6.11 -2.07
CA LEU A 208 -16.53 -6.57 -0.71
C LEU A 208 -17.03 -5.53 0.29
N ILE A 209 -17.79 -6.00 1.27
CA ILE A 209 -18.28 -5.17 2.36
C ILE A 209 -17.61 -5.66 3.65
N LEU A 210 -16.79 -4.80 4.25
CA LEU A 210 -16.26 -4.98 5.60
C LEU A 210 -17.23 -4.31 6.57
N ALA A 211 -18.28 -5.03 6.96
CA ALA A 211 -19.22 -4.56 7.96
C ALA A 211 -18.61 -4.64 9.37
N SER A 212 -18.95 -3.68 10.22
CA SER A 212 -18.62 -3.71 11.64
C SER A 212 -19.88 -3.94 12.45
N ALA A 213 -19.78 -4.73 13.52
CA ALA A 213 -20.82 -4.85 14.54
C ALA A 213 -20.39 -4.13 15.81
N ALA A 214 -21.35 -3.61 16.57
CA ALA A 214 -21.09 -2.90 17.81
C ALA A 214 -20.25 -3.75 18.78
N SER A 215 -19.14 -3.17 19.27
CA SER A 215 -18.25 -3.83 20.24
C SER A 215 -17.71 -5.20 19.79
N SER A 216 -17.44 -5.38 18.49
CA SER A 216 -16.87 -6.62 17.96
C SER A 216 -15.56 -7.01 18.66
N VAL A 217 -15.52 -8.22 19.23
CA VAL A 217 -14.32 -8.81 19.89
C VAL A 217 -13.67 -9.94 19.07
N ASN A 218 -14.34 -10.34 17.98
CA ASN A 218 -13.91 -11.39 17.07
C ASN A 218 -13.89 -10.85 15.64
N GLU A 219 -12.94 -11.33 14.84
CA GLU A 219 -12.68 -10.83 13.50
C GLU A 219 -12.20 -11.92 12.53
N VAL A 220 -12.19 -11.59 11.24
CA VAL A 220 -11.54 -12.43 10.23
C VAL A 220 -10.08 -12.00 10.07
N THR A 221 -9.16 -12.93 10.27
CA THR A 221 -7.74 -12.71 10.01
C THR A 221 -7.30 -13.46 8.75
N VAL A 222 -6.74 -12.71 7.81
CA VAL A 222 -6.08 -13.25 6.60
C VAL A 222 -4.57 -13.25 6.85
N THR A 223 -3.94 -14.42 6.72
CA THR A 223 -2.51 -14.62 6.98
C THR A 223 -1.81 -15.12 5.72
N SER A 224 -0.75 -14.43 5.31
CA SER A 224 0.18 -14.91 4.28
C SER A 224 0.97 -16.13 4.79
N ALA A 225 1.69 -16.81 3.90
CA ALA A 225 2.42 -18.02 4.26
C ALA A 225 3.86 -17.98 3.76
N ALA A 226 4.75 -18.64 4.52
CA ALA A 226 6.09 -18.94 4.06
C ALA A 226 6.05 -19.91 2.87
N THR A 227 7.11 -19.94 2.07
CA THR A 227 7.24 -20.84 0.92
C THR A 227 6.96 -22.29 1.34
N GLY A 228 6.07 -22.96 0.59
CA GLY A 228 5.67 -24.36 0.84
C GLY A 228 4.50 -24.53 1.81
N VAL A 229 3.94 -23.45 2.37
CA VAL A 229 2.74 -23.46 3.21
C VAL A 229 1.63 -22.65 2.53
N ALA A 230 0.35 -23.01 2.76
CA ALA A 230 -0.78 -22.30 2.20
C ALA A 230 -1.13 -21.03 3.01
N PRO A 231 -1.49 -19.91 2.36
CA PRO A 231 -2.11 -18.78 3.04
C PRO A 231 -3.46 -19.19 3.64
N SER A 232 -3.98 -18.39 4.57
CA SER A 232 -5.18 -18.77 5.32
C SER A 232 -6.10 -17.60 5.63
N ILE A 233 -7.39 -17.91 5.75
CA ILE A 233 -8.46 -17.02 6.22
C ILE A 233 -9.11 -17.74 7.40
N LYS A 234 -9.15 -17.10 8.57
CA LYS A 234 -9.58 -17.73 9.83
C LYS A 234 -10.39 -16.76 10.67
N SER A 235 -11.33 -17.27 11.46
CA SER A 235 -11.85 -16.55 12.62
C SER A 235 -10.73 -16.40 13.66
N SER A 236 -10.66 -15.22 14.26
CA SER A 236 -9.73 -14.81 15.31
C SER A 236 -10.50 -13.92 16.31
N GLY A 237 -9.88 -13.57 17.42
CA GLY A 237 -10.49 -12.72 18.43
C GLY A 237 -10.06 -13.08 19.84
N ALA A 238 -10.70 -12.43 20.81
CA ALA A 238 -10.47 -12.70 22.22
C ALA A 238 -11.17 -13.99 22.72
N ASP A 239 -12.24 -14.43 22.05
CA ASP A 239 -12.98 -15.62 22.45
C ASP A 239 -12.23 -16.92 22.10
N THR A 240 -12.34 -17.92 22.98
CA THR A 240 -11.56 -19.18 22.86
C THR A 240 -12.01 -20.06 21.70
N HIS A 241 -13.29 -20.01 21.33
CA HIS A 241 -13.84 -20.80 20.22
C HIS A 241 -14.75 -19.93 19.37
N VAL A 242 -14.29 -19.61 18.16
CA VAL A 242 -15.05 -18.82 17.19
C VAL A 242 -15.09 -19.56 15.88
N THR A 243 -16.28 -19.86 15.38
CA THR A 243 -16.46 -20.47 14.05
C THR A 243 -16.31 -19.39 12.98
N LEU A 244 -15.58 -19.69 11.90
CA LEU A 244 -15.65 -18.91 10.67
C LEU A 244 -16.86 -19.39 9.87
N GLU A 245 -17.92 -18.59 9.85
CA GLU A 245 -19.09 -18.86 9.02
C GLU A 245 -18.86 -18.34 7.60
N LEU A 246 -19.07 -19.21 6.61
CA LEU A 246 -19.14 -18.85 5.20
C LEU A 246 -20.55 -19.21 4.74
N GLY A 247 -21.25 -18.28 4.11
CA GLY A 247 -22.65 -18.43 3.72
C GLY A 247 -22.91 -17.89 2.32
N CYS A 248 -23.92 -18.43 1.64
CA CYS A 248 -24.47 -17.84 0.43
C CYS A 248 -25.91 -17.36 0.71
N LYS A 249 -26.37 -16.34 -0.01
CA LYS A 249 -27.78 -15.96 0.04
C LYS A 249 -28.64 -17.05 -0.60
N GLY A 250 -29.68 -17.52 0.09
CA GLY A 250 -30.58 -18.57 -0.39
C GLY A 250 -30.16 -19.99 0.06
N THR A 251 -30.65 -21.02 -0.62
CA THR A 251 -30.54 -22.44 -0.19
C THR A 251 -29.38 -23.20 -0.87
N THR A 252 -28.45 -22.52 -1.53
CA THR A 252 -27.35 -23.15 -2.28
C THR A 252 -26.15 -23.51 -1.38
N SER A 253 -25.13 -24.17 -1.95
CA SER A 253 -23.89 -24.49 -1.23
C SER A 253 -22.87 -23.36 -1.32
N VAL A 254 -22.08 -23.21 -0.26
CA VAL A 254 -21.03 -22.17 -0.11
C VAL A 254 -19.76 -22.52 -0.89
N VAL A 255 -19.43 -23.82 -0.95
CA VAL A 255 -18.33 -24.34 -1.76
C VAL A 255 -18.92 -25.11 -2.91
N GLN A 256 -18.94 -24.48 -4.09
CA GLN A 256 -19.27 -25.16 -5.33
C GLN A 256 -17.95 -25.67 -5.91
N ALA A 257 -17.69 -26.97 -5.80
CA ALA A 257 -16.56 -27.57 -6.49
C ALA A 257 -16.79 -27.40 -8.00
N THR A 258 -15.92 -26.65 -8.68
CA THR A 258 -15.96 -26.49 -10.15
C THR A 258 -15.62 -27.81 -10.87
N ALA A 259 -15.08 -28.78 -10.13
CA ALA A 259 -14.92 -30.18 -10.51
C ALA A 259 -15.98 -31.04 -9.79
N PRO A 260 -16.44 -32.17 -10.38
CA PRO A 260 -17.53 -32.97 -9.82
C PRO A 260 -17.24 -33.46 -8.39
N LEU A 261 -18.33 -33.56 -7.62
CA LEU A 261 -18.41 -33.83 -6.17
C LEU A 261 -17.35 -34.82 -5.61
N VAL A 262 -16.83 -34.49 -4.43
CA VAL A 262 -15.70 -35.10 -3.68
C VAL A 262 -15.97 -36.53 -3.13
N HIS A 263 -16.92 -37.27 -3.68
CA HIS A 263 -17.06 -38.70 -3.41
C HIS A 263 -17.03 -39.51 -4.70
N LYS A 264 -15.87 -39.52 -5.37
CA LYS A 264 -15.63 -40.37 -6.54
C LYS A 264 -15.59 -41.84 -6.12
N ALA A 265 -16.65 -42.58 -6.40
CA ALA A 265 -16.62 -44.04 -6.46
C ALA A 265 -16.09 -44.48 -7.84
N THR A 266 -15.16 -45.42 -7.88
CA THR A 266 -14.60 -46.06 -9.08
C THR A 266 -14.75 -47.57 -8.93
N GLN A 267 -15.18 -48.29 -9.97
CA GLN A 267 -15.30 -49.74 -9.91
C GLN A 267 -13.92 -50.40 -10.10
N THR A 268 -13.58 -51.38 -9.27
CA THR A 268 -12.36 -52.19 -9.42
C THR A 268 -12.71 -53.66 -9.54
N ALA A 269 -12.27 -54.30 -10.62
CA ALA A 269 -12.51 -55.71 -10.84
C ALA A 269 -11.66 -56.57 -9.89
N VAL A 270 -12.26 -57.63 -9.35
CA VAL A 270 -11.60 -58.65 -8.53
C VAL A 270 -12.06 -60.02 -9.01
N THR A 271 -11.11 -60.89 -9.37
CA THR A 271 -11.39 -62.23 -9.90
C THR A 271 -11.07 -63.29 -8.86
N ASP A 272 -11.97 -64.27 -8.72
CA ASP A 272 -11.80 -65.43 -7.81
C ASP A 272 -11.42 -65.04 -6.37
N THR A 273 -11.05 -66.00 -5.53
CA THR A 273 -10.61 -65.71 -4.15
C THR A 273 -9.39 -64.79 -4.14
N ALA A 274 -9.44 -63.70 -3.38
CA ALA A 274 -8.42 -62.66 -3.39
C ALA A 274 -8.24 -62.02 -2.01
N THR A 275 -7.03 -61.51 -1.75
CA THR A 275 -6.80 -60.55 -0.66
C THR A 275 -6.93 -59.15 -1.22
N ILE A 276 -7.87 -58.38 -0.68
CA ILE A 276 -8.19 -57.03 -1.11
C ILE A 276 -7.20 -56.04 -0.50
N THR A 277 -6.68 -55.14 -1.31
CA THR A 277 -5.82 -54.04 -0.85
C THR A 277 -6.64 -52.85 -0.38
N ILE A 278 -6.07 -52.02 0.51
CA ILE A 278 -6.72 -50.76 0.93
C ILE A 278 -6.99 -49.83 -0.26
N ALA A 279 -6.09 -49.80 -1.26
CA ALA A 279 -6.30 -49.03 -2.49
C ALA A 279 -7.55 -49.48 -3.26
N GLN A 280 -7.79 -50.80 -3.35
CA GLN A 280 -9.00 -51.35 -3.96
C GLN A 280 -10.26 -51.02 -3.13
N LEU A 281 -10.22 -51.10 -1.79
CA LEU A 281 -11.38 -50.73 -0.97
C LEU A 281 -11.74 -49.24 -1.09
N LEU A 282 -10.74 -48.38 -1.20
CA LEU A 282 -10.94 -46.94 -1.33
C LEU A 282 -11.53 -46.52 -2.68
N THR A 283 -11.60 -47.41 -3.68
CA THR A 283 -12.35 -47.14 -4.92
C THR A 283 -13.87 -47.21 -4.70
N LYS A 284 -14.34 -47.70 -3.54
CA LYS A 284 -15.75 -47.77 -3.09
C LYS A 284 -16.59 -48.87 -3.72
N VAL A 285 -16.24 -49.43 -4.89
CA VAL A 285 -16.98 -50.56 -5.49
C VAL A 285 -16.03 -51.61 -6.02
N LEU A 286 -16.15 -52.83 -5.50
CA LEU A 286 -15.46 -54.01 -6.01
C LEU A 286 -16.41 -54.80 -6.91
N ASP A 287 -16.05 -54.94 -8.19
CA ASP A 287 -16.76 -55.76 -9.16
C ASP A 287 -16.18 -57.18 -9.13
N GLY A 288 -16.84 -58.07 -8.41
CA GLY A 288 -16.40 -59.44 -8.25
C GLY A 288 -16.85 -60.34 -9.39
N THR A 289 -15.92 -61.02 -10.06
CA THR A 289 -16.23 -61.98 -11.14
C THR A 289 -15.63 -63.37 -10.85
N PRO A 290 -16.05 -64.05 -9.77
CA PRO A 290 -15.49 -65.34 -9.41
C PRO A 290 -16.03 -66.46 -10.30
N THR A 291 -15.23 -67.50 -10.52
CA THR A 291 -15.56 -68.71 -11.29
C THR A 291 -16.05 -69.87 -10.41
N ALA A 292 -15.75 -69.83 -9.11
CA ALA A 292 -16.27 -70.71 -8.05
C ALA A 292 -16.64 -69.88 -6.80
N ALA A 293 -17.14 -70.49 -5.73
CA ALA A 293 -17.34 -69.78 -4.46
C ALA A 293 -16.01 -69.13 -4.01
N ALA A 294 -16.04 -67.82 -3.71
CA ALA A 294 -14.84 -67.03 -3.50
C ALA A 294 -14.83 -66.34 -2.14
N THR A 295 -13.65 -66.16 -1.56
CA THR A 295 -13.46 -65.37 -0.34
C THR A 295 -12.64 -64.12 -0.65
N TYR A 296 -13.16 -62.95 -0.27
CA TYR A 296 -12.46 -61.68 -0.35
C TYR A 296 -11.96 -61.32 1.04
N THR A 297 -10.68 -61.58 1.28
CA THR A 297 -10.03 -61.26 2.56
C THR A 297 -9.63 -59.80 2.55
N LEU A 298 -10.18 -59.01 3.46
CA LEU A 298 -9.86 -57.59 3.63
C LEU A 298 -8.38 -57.39 4.07
N PRO A 299 -7.81 -56.19 3.88
CA PRO A 299 -6.43 -55.93 4.32
C PRO A 299 -6.29 -56.09 5.83
N THR A 300 -5.07 -56.33 6.31
CA THR A 300 -4.79 -56.29 7.74
C THR A 300 -5.07 -54.89 8.31
N ALA A 301 -5.39 -54.80 9.60
CA ALA A 301 -5.64 -53.53 10.24
C ALA A 301 -4.45 -52.56 10.12
N ALA A 302 -3.22 -53.07 10.25
CA ALA A 302 -2.00 -52.29 10.05
C ALA A 302 -1.91 -51.70 8.61
N ALA A 303 -2.22 -52.49 7.58
CA ALA A 303 -2.22 -52.02 6.20
C ALA A 303 -3.36 -51.02 5.92
N LEU A 304 -4.52 -51.20 6.57
CA LEU A 304 -5.65 -50.29 6.47
C LEU A 304 -5.31 -48.92 7.07
N VAL A 305 -4.78 -48.89 8.31
CA VAL A 305 -4.38 -47.66 9.00
C VAL A 305 -3.25 -46.95 8.24
N ALA A 306 -2.26 -47.70 7.74
CA ALA A 306 -1.18 -47.13 6.94
C ALA A 306 -1.65 -46.55 5.59
N GLY A 307 -2.73 -47.09 5.01
CA GLY A 307 -3.29 -46.64 3.75
C GLY A 307 -4.25 -45.45 3.84
N ILE A 308 -4.68 -45.08 5.06
CA ILE A 308 -5.56 -43.92 5.30
C ILE A 308 -4.72 -42.80 5.91
N THR A 309 -4.52 -41.73 5.14
CA THR A 309 -3.77 -40.56 5.61
C THR A 309 -4.40 -39.98 6.87
N ASN A 310 -3.59 -39.81 7.92
CA ASN A 310 -4.00 -39.28 9.23
C ASN A 310 -5.10 -40.08 9.94
N CYS A 311 -5.21 -41.39 9.69
CA CYS A 311 -6.23 -42.25 10.28
C CYS A 311 -6.33 -42.10 11.82
N LYS A 312 -7.57 -42.01 12.31
CA LYS A 312 -7.94 -41.95 13.73
C LYS A 312 -8.97 -43.02 14.09
N VAL A 313 -9.03 -43.34 15.38
CA VAL A 313 -10.11 -44.18 15.92
C VAL A 313 -11.45 -43.49 15.66
N GLY A 314 -12.42 -44.23 15.14
CA GLY A 314 -13.73 -43.72 14.73
C GLY A 314 -13.84 -43.36 13.26
N ASP A 315 -12.71 -43.26 12.53
CA ASP A 315 -12.75 -43.10 11.08
C ASP A 315 -13.49 -44.27 10.46
N SER A 316 -14.41 -43.97 9.54
CA SER A 316 -15.24 -44.97 8.90
C SER A 316 -15.47 -44.65 7.44
N PHE A 317 -15.65 -45.69 6.64
CA PHE A 317 -16.02 -45.55 5.25
C PHE A 317 -16.82 -46.77 4.78
N ASP A 318 -17.64 -46.53 3.77
CA ASP A 318 -18.42 -47.57 3.11
C ASP A 318 -17.75 -48.02 1.82
N PHE A 319 -17.93 -49.30 1.50
CA PHE A 319 -17.64 -49.87 0.19
C PHE A 319 -18.72 -50.88 -0.19
N ALA A 320 -18.87 -51.16 -1.47
CA ALA A 320 -19.80 -52.17 -1.96
C ALA A 320 -19.06 -53.28 -2.72
N ILE A 321 -19.57 -54.49 -2.63
CA ILE A 321 -19.17 -55.59 -3.51
C ILE A 321 -20.36 -55.90 -4.41
N ASN A 322 -20.12 -55.83 -5.71
CA ASN A 322 -21.04 -56.23 -6.77
C ASN A 322 -20.63 -57.60 -7.27
N ASN A 323 -21.37 -58.65 -6.90
CA ASN A 323 -21.08 -60.00 -7.35
C ASN A 323 -21.65 -60.24 -8.75
N LYS A 324 -20.78 -60.13 -9.75
CA LYS A 324 -21.06 -60.33 -11.17
C LYS A 324 -20.64 -61.72 -11.65
N SER A 325 -20.61 -62.71 -10.77
CA SER A 325 -20.26 -64.08 -11.17
C SER A 325 -21.20 -64.60 -12.26
N ALA A 326 -20.64 -65.27 -13.27
CA ALA A 326 -21.42 -65.93 -14.31
C ALA A 326 -22.13 -67.21 -13.79
N GLY A 327 -21.56 -67.86 -12.77
CA GLY A 327 -22.16 -69.02 -12.09
C GLY A 327 -22.80 -68.61 -10.75
N ALA A 328 -23.58 -69.51 -10.15
CA ALA A 328 -24.22 -69.33 -8.85
C ALA A 328 -23.20 -69.37 -7.68
N ASN A 329 -22.21 -68.49 -7.74
CA ASN A 329 -21.09 -68.42 -6.81
C ASN A 329 -21.31 -67.27 -5.84
N THR A 330 -21.16 -67.57 -4.55
CA THR A 330 -21.22 -66.56 -3.49
C THR A 330 -19.83 -66.00 -3.21
N ILE A 331 -19.72 -64.68 -3.02
CA ILE A 331 -18.53 -64.03 -2.49
C ILE A 331 -18.71 -63.88 -0.98
N THR A 332 -17.75 -64.36 -0.19
CA THR A 332 -17.73 -64.17 1.27
C THR A 332 -16.65 -63.17 1.64
N VAL A 333 -17.00 -62.14 2.41
CA VAL A 333 -16.03 -61.19 2.97
C VAL A 333 -15.43 -61.80 4.24
N ALA A 334 -14.11 -61.88 4.28
CA ALA A 334 -13.36 -62.25 5.48
C ALA A 334 -12.59 -61.03 6.00
N ALA A 335 -12.61 -60.80 7.31
CA ALA A 335 -11.72 -59.79 7.90
C ALA A 335 -10.25 -60.22 7.75
N GLY A 336 -9.38 -59.25 7.46
CA GLY A 336 -7.93 -59.45 7.57
C GLY A 336 -7.50 -59.51 9.03
N SER A 337 -6.23 -59.84 9.27
CA SER A 337 -5.67 -59.85 10.62
C SER A 337 -5.88 -58.50 11.32
N GLY A 338 -6.34 -58.52 12.58
CA GLY A 338 -6.73 -57.32 13.35
C GLY A 338 -8.14 -56.79 13.04
N GLY A 339 -8.80 -57.33 12.01
CA GLY A 339 -10.19 -57.03 11.70
C GLY A 339 -11.17 -57.97 12.41
N THR A 340 -12.33 -57.46 12.80
CA THR A 340 -13.45 -58.27 13.29
C THR A 340 -14.64 -58.05 12.35
N ALA A 341 -15.23 -59.14 11.85
CA ALA A 341 -16.35 -59.09 10.93
C ALA A 341 -17.68 -59.42 11.61
N ASP A 342 -18.74 -58.70 11.27
CA ASP A 342 -20.07 -58.85 11.85
C ASP A 342 -21.18 -58.58 10.81
N GLY A 343 -22.37 -59.11 11.06
CA GLY A 343 -23.51 -59.09 10.13
C GLY A 343 -23.39 -60.09 8.97
N THR A 344 -24.17 -59.88 7.91
CA THR A 344 -24.17 -60.75 6.73
C THR A 344 -22.99 -60.43 5.82
N LEU A 345 -22.01 -61.34 5.78
CA LEU A 345 -20.75 -61.16 5.05
C LEU A 345 -20.74 -61.79 3.65
N THR A 346 -21.84 -62.41 3.24
CA THR A 346 -21.98 -63.08 1.96
C THR A 346 -22.70 -62.22 0.95
N VAL A 347 -22.23 -62.22 -0.29
CA VAL A 347 -22.83 -61.56 -1.44
C VAL A 347 -23.18 -62.64 -2.46
N ALA A 348 -24.47 -62.96 -2.57
CA ALA A 348 -24.96 -63.93 -3.55
C ALA A 348 -24.73 -63.45 -4.99
N GLN A 349 -24.85 -64.35 -5.97
CA GLN A 349 -24.75 -63.99 -7.39
C GLN A 349 -25.76 -62.89 -7.74
N ASN A 350 -25.36 -61.93 -8.59
CA ASN A 350 -26.18 -60.82 -9.07
C ASN A 350 -26.70 -59.90 -7.94
N VAL A 351 -26.00 -59.87 -6.81
CA VAL A 351 -26.28 -58.97 -5.69
C VAL A 351 -25.14 -57.97 -5.54
N ILE A 352 -25.51 -56.71 -5.30
CA ILE A 352 -24.62 -55.72 -4.73
C ILE A 352 -24.92 -55.54 -3.24
N ARG A 353 -23.90 -55.60 -2.39
CA ARG A 353 -24.04 -55.44 -0.95
C ARG A 353 -23.06 -54.39 -0.44
N ALA A 354 -23.56 -53.52 0.43
CA ALA A 354 -22.76 -52.50 1.10
C ALA A 354 -22.15 -53.05 2.39
N PHE A 355 -20.95 -52.57 2.68
CA PHE A 355 -20.18 -52.87 3.87
C PHE A 355 -19.66 -51.57 4.46
N LYS A 356 -19.58 -51.52 5.79
CA LYS A 356 -18.98 -50.40 6.52
C LYS A 356 -17.79 -50.86 7.31
N ILE A 357 -16.69 -50.14 7.18
CA ILE A 357 -15.51 -50.30 8.04
C ILE A 357 -15.49 -49.19 9.07
N ILE A 358 -15.17 -49.54 10.31
CA ILE A 358 -14.92 -48.59 11.41
C ILE A 358 -13.58 -48.93 12.04
N VAL A 359 -12.65 -47.98 12.05
CA VAL A 359 -11.35 -48.14 12.70
C VAL A 359 -11.51 -48.02 14.21
N THR A 360 -11.04 -49.01 14.97
CA THR A 360 -11.22 -49.08 16.42
C THR A 360 -9.91 -48.92 17.20
N ASN A 361 -8.77 -49.16 16.57
CA ASN A 361 -7.46 -48.87 17.14
C ASN A 361 -6.45 -48.52 16.04
N VAL A 362 -5.63 -47.49 16.28
CA VAL A 362 -4.54 -47.06 15.39
C VAL A 362 -3.16 -47.19 16.05
N THR A 363 -3.10 -47.81 17.24
CA THR A 363 -1.84 -48.03 17.96
C THR A 363 -0.98 -49.02 17.19
N GLY A 364 0.26 -48.64 16.89
CA GLY A 364 1.21 -49.49 16.16
C GLY A 364 1.34 -50.88 16.77
N SER A 365 1.25 -51.92 15.93
CA SER A 365 1.27 -53.34 16.32
C SER A 365 0.04 -53.85 17.09
N ALA A 366 -1.01 -53.03 17.24
CA ALA A 366 -2.27 -53.38 17.87
C ALA A 366 -3.47 -52.80 17.10
N GLU A 367 -3.28 -52.45 15.83
CA GLU A 367 -4.30 -51.85 14.98
C GLU A 367 -5.51 -52.77 14.86
N ALA A 368 -6.70 -52.17 14.86
CA ALA A 368 -7.94 -52.93 14.80
C ALA A 368 -9.05 -52.19 14.04
N TYR A 369 -9.94 -52.95 13.41
CA TYR A 369 -11.13 -52.42 12.77
C TYR A 369 -12.31 -53.39 12.87
N TYR A 370 -13.53 -52.86 12.77
CA TYR A 370 -14.73 -53.65 12.49
C TYR A 370 -15.13 -53.53 11.02
N VAL A 371 -15.61 -54.63 10.44
CA VAL A 371 -16.37 -54.61 9.18
C VAL A 371 -17.78 -55.13 9.42
N TYR A 372 -18.77 -54.37 8.97
CA TYR A 372 -20.19 -54.72 9.07
C TYR A 372 -20.78 -54.91 7.68
N GLY A 373 -21.47 -56.03 7.46
CA GLY A 373 -22.40 -56.15 6.33
C GLY A 373 -23.67 -55.32 6.58
N ILE A 374 -24.00 -54.39 5.68
CA ILE A 374 -25.18 -53.51 5.83
C ILE A 374 -26.35 -54.05 5.01
N GLY A 375 -27.52 -54.14 5.64
CA GLY A 375 -28.78 -54.62 5.03
C GLY A 375 -28.97 -56.14 5.15
N ALA A 376 -30.20 -56.62 5.07
CA ALA A 376 -30.55 -58.05 5.09
C ALA A 376 -30.75 -58.57 3.67
#